data_AF-A0A956PL99-F1
#
_entry.id   AF-A0A956PL99-F1
#
_cell.length_a   1.000
_cell.length_b   1.000
_cell.length_c   1.000
_cell.angle_alpha   90.00
_cell.angle_beta   90.00
_cell.angle_gamma   90.00
#
_symmetry.space_group_name_H-M   'P 1'
#
loop_
_entity.id
_entity.type
_entity.pdbx_description
1 polymer ?
#
loop_
_entity_poly.entity_id
_entity_poly.type
_entity_poly.pdbx_seq_one_letter_code
_entity_poly.pdbx_strand_id
1 'polypeptide(L)'
;MQPIDPVLVKLIDSVDLGKPNRQSAERWLRSSAEYRTTIGLSSDYSLNEKEAERLAELPGLLAELDRCVEASLQGGCDAETLLSASLRFFTRYSEMVADREETFFVEIPVFDQLLCAGKAILEGRAKPAAVTTRVEGCKRERDRLKALFEPHSQSFPEEFQRSMEEGFSYLSEGFDLLDTYTQTPSNETLDQALTKMNRGAQMVAVFPTTVREMQREHRRHIPLIGSLLETLEVDPTEEYLNLLRDEGLPELRHLWEEKDDGWLLPPEEAEPLLEEVSSAIDELEDALPDFHSNPEAFWKTVDRLEDGFKEIRANSMPVQNVLDSSLGPEAALLLALLEGKAPDHAAKTAVQAMRAGDVPDFISELADGLEDYLDSKDKIVLLELLQLLLEQV
;
A
#
# COMPACT_ATOMS: atom_id res chain seq x y z
N MET A 1 15.87 3.90 -2.10
CA MET A 1 15.20 5.18 -2.36
C MET A 1 13.76 5.09 -1.82
N GLN A 2 13.21 6.15 -1.21
CA GLN A 2 11.81 6.16 -0.79
C GLN A 2 10.92 6.59 -1.96
N PRO A 3 9.74 5.99 -2.15
CA PRO A 3 8.86 6.31 -3.27
C PRO A 3 8.38 7.77 -3.23
N ILE A 4 8.44 8.45 -4.37
CA ILE A 4 7.93 9.81 -4.57
C ILE A 4 6.55 9.71 -5.24
N ASP A 5 5.68 10.69 -4.97
CA ASP A 5 4.40 10.82 -5.70
C ASP A 5 4.64 10.84 -7.23
N PRO A 6 3.95 9.99 -8.03
CA PRO A 6 4.13 9.91 -9.49
C PRO A 6 3.92 11.25 -10.22
N VAL A 7 3.12 12.16 -9.65
CA VAL A 7 2.93 13.50 -10.18
C VAL A 7 4.20 14.33 -10.07
N LEU A 8 4.91 14.22 -8.93
CA LEU A 8 6.19 14.90 -8.72
C LEU A 8 7.30 14.29 -9.56
N VAL A 9 7.32 12.96 -9.74
CA VAL A 9 8.22 12.27 -10.67
C VAL A 9 8.15 12.90 -12.06
N LYS A 10 6.96 12.97 -12.63
CA LYS A 10 6.73 13.61 -13.95
C LYS A 10 7.13 15.07 -13.98
N LEU A 11 6.94 15.80 -12.88
CA LEU A 11 7.34 17.20 -12.79
C LEU A 11 8.87 17.33 -12.81
N ILE A 12 9.58 16.55 -12.00
CA ILE A 12 11.05 16.57 -11.92
C ILE A 12 11.66 16.30 -13.28
N ASP A 13 11.22 15.27 -13.99
CA ASP A 13 11.75 14.94 -15.32
C ASP A 13 11.44 16.04 -16.34
N SER A 14 10.25 16.65 -16.27
CA SER A 14 9.91 17.77 -17.15
C SER A 14 10.75 19.02 -16.88
N VAL A 15 11.16 19.26 -15.62
CA VAL A 15 12.05 20.35 -15.23
C VAL A 15 13.47 20.08 -15.73
N ASP A 16 13.97 18.84 -15.61
CA ASP A 16 15.26 18.42 -16.16
C ASP A 16 15.34 18.63 -17.68
N LEU A 17 14.25 18.32 -18.39
CA LEU A 17 14.12 18.58 -19.83
C LEU A 17 13.92 20.07 -20.20
N GLY A 18 13.93 20.98 -19.22
CA GLY A 18 13.74 22.42 -19.42
C GLY A 18 12.33 22.81 -19.84
N LYS A 19 11.33 21.94 -19.62
CA LYS A 19 9.92 22.13 -20.00
C LYS A 19 8.98 21.76 -18.84
N PRO A 20 8.95 22.52 -17.73
CA PRO A 20 8.16 22.19 -16.54
C PRO A 20 6.69 21.91 -16.86
N ASN A 21 6.19 20.75 -16.42
CA ASN A 21 4.82 20.31 -16.63
C ASN A 21 3.87 20.99 -15.65
N ARG A 22 3.20 22.04 -16.13
CA ARG A 22 2.24 22.82 -15.34
C ARG A 22 1.10 21.98 -14.76
N GLN A 23 0.60 21.00 -15.51
CA GLN A 23 -0.50 20.15 -15.05
C GLN A 23 -0.06 19.28 -13.87
N SER A 24 1.16 18.75 -13.90
CA SER A 24 1.72 17.99 -12.78
C SER A 24 1.88 18.87 -11.54
N ALA A 25 2.45 20.07 -11.68
CA ALA A 25 2.57 21.00 -10.55
C ALA A 25 1.21 21.38 -9.94
N GLU A 26 0.21 21.69 -10.75
CA GLU A 26 -1.14 22.02 -10.27
C GLU A 26 -1.84 20.82 -9.61
N ARG A 27 -1.59 19.59 -10.09
CA ARG A 27 -2.06 18.37 -9.43
C ARG A 27 -1.40 18.17 -8.08
N TRP A 28 -0.07 18.29 -8.01
CA TRP A 28 0.67 18.21 -6.74
C TRP A 28 0.14 19.21 -5.71
N LEU A 29 0.00 20.49 -6.08
CA LEU A 29 -0.47 21.51 -5.15
C LEU A 29 -1.88 21.20 -4.62
N ARG A 30 -2.70 20.49 -5.40
CA ARG A 30 -4.00 19.97 -4.94
C ARG A 30 -3.82 18.80 -3.96
N SER A 31 -3.04 17.78 -4.33
CA SER A 31 -2.76 16.60 -3.49
C SER A 31 -2.02 16.96 -2.19
N SER A 32 -1.19 17.99 -2.19
CA SER A 32 -0.51 18.52 -1.00
C SER A 32 -1.49 18.91 0.11
N ALA A 33 -2.74 19.27 -0.23
CA ALA A 33 -3.79 19.57 0.75
C ALA A 33 -4.22 18.33 1.54
N GLU A 34 -4.18 17.15 0.94
CA GLU A 34 -4.46 15.88 1.59
C GLU A 34 -3.36 15.57 2.61
N TYR A 35 -2.09 15.71 2.23
CA TYR A 35 -0.96 15.59 3.16
C TYR A 35 -1.06 16.58 4.33
N ARG A 36 -1.41 17.86 4.08
CA ARG A 36 -1.64 18.83 5.16
C ARG A 36 -2.76 18.38 6.09
N THR A 37 -3.84 17.82 5.55
CA THR A 37 -4.95 17.30 6.35
C THR A 37 -4.49 16.13 7.20
N THR A 38 -3.79 15.15 6.63
CA THR A 38 -3.27 13.98 7.34
C THR A 38 -2.26 14.36 8.42
N ILE A 39 -1.32 15.26 8.12
CA ILE A 39 -0.36 15.78 9.09
C ILE A 39 -1.10 16.52 10.20
N GLY A 40 -2.09 17.36 9.86
CA GLY A 40 -2.92 18.07 10.83
C GLY A 40 -3.66 17.12 11.78
N LEU A 41 -4.33 16.10 11.23
CA LEU A 41 -4.99 15.06 12.01
C LEU A 41 -4.02 14.24 12.84
N SER A 42 -2.79 14.08 12.38
CA SER A 42 -1.74 13.30 13.06
C SER A 42 -0.99 14.09 14.13
N SER A 43 -1.12 15.43 14.12
CA SER A 43 -0.35 16.35 14.97
C SER A 43 -0.96 16.59 16.36
N ASP A 44 -2.14 16.04 16.64
CA ASP A 44 -2.82 16.21 17.92
C ASP A 44 -2.36 15.22 19.02
N TYR A 45 -1.51 14.26 18.66
CA TYR A 45 -0.78 13.38 19.57
C TYR A 45 0.58 12.93 19.00
N SER A 46 1.44 12.38 19.86
CA SER A 46 2.68 11.68 19.49
C SER A 46 2.89 10.49 20.42
N LEU A 47 3.35 9.37 19.89
CA LEU A 47 3.63 8.12 20.60
C LEU A 47 4.97 8.16 21.34
N ASN A 48 5.92 8.93 20.82
CA ASN A 48 7.24 9.12 21.43
C ASN A 48 7.86 10.47 21.02
N GLU A 49 9.00 10.83 21.63
CA GLU A 49 9.70 12.10 21.37
C GLU A 49 10.21 12.20 19.92
N LYS A 50 10.70 11.09 19.35
CA LYS A 50 11.21 11.02 17.98
C LYS A 50 10.10 11.31 16.96
N GLU A 51 8.91 10.74 17.17
CA GLU A 51 7.75 11.02 16.34
C GLU A 51 7.28 12.48 16.49
N ALA A 52 7.31 13.03 17.71
CA ALA A 52 6.95 14.43 17.95
C ALA A 52 7.85 15.40 17.17
N GLU A 53 9.16 15.15 17.14
CA GLU A 53 10.11 15.92 16.33
C GLU A 53 9.79 15.80 14.83
N ARG A 54 9.54 14.58 14.34
CA ARG A 54 9.19 14.33 12.94
C ARG A 54 7.89 15.03 12.53
N LEU A 55 6.84 14.94 13.35
CA LEU A 55 5.57 15.63 13.14
C LEU A 55 5.72 17.16 13.13
N ALA A 56 6.64 17.71 13.94
CA ALA A 56 6.91 19.14 13.96
C ALA A 56 7.65 19.63 12.70
N GLU A 57 8.49 18.79 12.09
CA GLU A 57 9.24 19.12 10.87
C GLU A 57 8.37 19.04 9.60
N LEU A 58 7.46 18.07 9.53
CA LEU A 58 6.67 17.75 8.33
C LEU A 58 5.97 18.96 7.67
N PRO A 59 5.28 19.85 8.41
CA PRO A 59 4.67 21.04 7.83
C PRO A 59 5.68 21.96 7.13
N GLY A 60 6.88 22.10 7.71
CA GLY A 60 7.95 22.91 7.14
C GLY A 60 8.52 22.32 5.86
N LEU A 61 8.75 21.01 5.85
CA LEU A 61 9.23 20.26 4.67
C LEU A 61 8.20 20.29 3.54
N LEU A 62 6.91 20.11 3.84
CA LEU A 62 5.85 20.19 2.84
C LEU A 62 5.77 21.60 2.23
N ALA A 63 5.82 22.64 3.06
CA ALA A 63 5.83 24.02 2.57
C ALA A 63 7.09 24.37 1.75
N GLU A 64 8.24 23.76 2.05
CA GLU A 64 9.46 23.88 1.25
C GLU A 64 9.28 23.22 -0.12
N LEU A 65 8.73 22.01 -0.17
CA LEU A 65 8.42 21.30 -1.39
C LEU A 65 7.42 22.06 -2.27
N ASP A 66 6.33 22.57 -1.71
CA ASP A 66 5.35 23.37 -2.44
C ASP A 66 5.98 24.62 -3.08
N ARG A 67 6.86 25.32 -2.35
CA ARG A 67 7.61 26.46 -2.90
C ARG A 67 8.53 26.05 -4.04
N CYS A 68 9.19 24.89 -3.94
CA CYS A 68 10.03 24.37 -5.01
C CYS A 68 9.21 24.03 -6.26
N VAL A 69 8.01 23.47 -6.08
CA VAL A 69 7.06 23.19 -7.17
C VAL A 69 6.56 24.47 -7.83
N GLU A 70 6.21 25.50 -7.06
CA GLU A 70 5.81 26.80 -7.62
C GLU A 70 6.96 27.50 -8.36
N ALA A 71 8.17 27.46 -7.80
CA ALA A 71 9.35 28.08 -8.38
C ALA A 71 9.80 27.38 -9.67
N SER A 72 9.63 26.05 -9.79
CA SER A 72 10.00 25.32 -11.00
C SER A 72 9.19 25.76 -12.22
N LEU A 73 7.91 26.12 -12.03
CA LEU A 73 7.06 26.69 -13.09
C LEU A 73 7.54 28.04 -13.63
N GLN A 74 8.33 28.76 -12.83
CA GLN A 74 8.90 30.06 -13.17
C GLN A 74 10.37 29.95 -13.61
N GLY A 75 10.92 28.72 -13.69
CA GLY A 75 12.34 28.48 -13.98
C GLY A 75 13.28 28.86 -12.83
N GLY A 76 12.76 29.02 -11.62
CA GLY A 76 13.51 29.41 -10.42
C GLY A 76 13.97 28.23 -9.54
N CYS A 77 13.71 27.00 -9.97
CA CYS A 77 14.08 25.76 -9.27
C CYS A 77 14.49 24.70 -10.29
N ASP A 78 15.65 24.08 -10.09
CA ASP A 78 16.16 23.01 -10.94
C ASP A 78 15.67 21.62 -10.47
N ALA A 79 15.88 20.61 -11.32
CA ALA A 79 15.41 19.24 -11.06
C ALA A 79 16.05 18.63 -9.80
N GLU A 80 17.31 18.94 -9.54
CA GLU A 80 18.04 18.44 -8.37
C GLU A 80 17.49 19.02 -7.06
N THR A 81 17.24 20.34 -7.02
CA THR A 81 16.63 20.99 -5.85
C THR A 81 15.23 20.45 -5.59
N LEU A 82 14.43 20.25 -6.65
CA LEU A 82 13.09 19.69 -6.53
C LEU A 82 13.10 18.22 -6.08
N LEU A 83 14.02 17.41 -6.59
CA LEU A 83 14.22 16.02 -6.17
C LEU A 83 14.63 15.97 -4.70
N SER A 84 15.59 16.79 -4.28
CA SER A 84 16.07 16.85 -2.90
C SER A 84 14.95 17.23 -1.92
N ALA A 85 14.15 18.26 -2.25
CA ALA A 85 13.00 18.65 -1.45
C ALA A 85 11.94 17.52 -1.35
N SER A 86 11.69 16.84 -2.47
CA SER A 86 10.77 15.69 -2.52
C SER A 86 11.24 14.56 -1.61
N LEU A 87 12.50 14.12 -1.77
CA LEU A 87 13.08 13.05 -0.96
C LEU A 87 13.05 13.40 0.53
N ARG A 88 13.44 14.61 0.92
CA ARG A 88 13.40 15.04 2.33
C ARG A 88 12.00 14.94 2.92
N PHE A 89 10.96 15.38 2.20
CA PHE A 89 9.58 15.28 2.66
C PHE A 89 9.13 13.81 2.76
N PHE A 90 9.26 13.02 1.69
CA PHE A 90 8.76 11.64 1.67
C PHE A 90 9.52 10.73 2.61
N THR A 91 10.84 10.87 2.75
CA THR A 91 11.60 10.12 3.76
C THR A 91 11.08 10.42 5.16
N ARG A 92 10.91 11.71 5.51
CA ARG A 92 10.42 12.08 6.84
C ARG A 92 8.99 11.61 7.08
N TYR A 93 8.14 11.65 6.05
CA TYR A 93 6.76 11.17 6.12
C TYR A 93 6.70 9.65 6.31
N SER A 94 7.45 8.88 5.51
CA SER A 94 7.55 7.43 5.65
C SER A 94 8.09 7.01 7.01
N GLU A 95 9.10 7.70 7.54
CA GLU A 95 9.62 7.43 8.88
C GLU A 95 8.56 7.61 9.98
N MET A 96 7.71 8.63 9.86
CA MET A 96 6.60 8.85 10.78
C MET A 96 5.54 7.75 10.64
N VAL A 97 5.24 7.29 9.41
CA VAL A 97 4.32 6.18 9.19
C VAL A 97 4.88 4.88 9.79
N ALA A 98 6.16 4.56 9.54
CA ALA A 98 6.81 3.36 10.05
C ALA A 98 6.84 3.31 11.59
N ASP A 99 7.14 4.42 12.27
CA ASP A 99 7.08 4.49 13.74
C ASP A 99 5.69 4.13 14.28
N ARG A 100 4.64 4.53 13.56
CA ARG A 100 3.26 4.22 13.93
C ARG A 100 2.93 2.77 13.67
N GLU A 101 3.42 2.20 12.57
CA GLU A 101 3.28 0.79 12.25
C GLU A 101 3.97 -0.12 13.30
N GLU A 102 5.11 0.28 13.84
CA GLU A 102 5.77 -0.46 14.93
C GLU A 102 4.95 -0.47 16.24
N THR A 103 3.99 0.46 16.39
CA THR A 103 3.22 0.65 17.63
C THR A 103 1.79 0.13 17.51
N PHE A 104 1.45 -0.68 16.50
CA PHE A 104 0.11 -1.20 16.32
C PHE A 104 -0.38 -1.93 17.59
N PHE A 105 -1.48 -1.44 18.14
CA PHE A 105 -2.23 -2.15 19.17
C PHE A 105 -3.17 -3.18 18.53
N VAL A 106 -3.69 -2.85 17.34
CA VAL A 106 -4.68 -3.61 16.59
C VAL A 106 -4.56 -3.32 15.10
N GLU A 107 -4.87 -4.30 14.25
CA GLU A 107 -4.78 -4.16 12.78
C GLU A 107 -5.86 -3.25 12.15
N ILE A 108 -6.95 -2.95 12.87
CA ILE A 108 -8.03 -2.10 12.36
C ILE A 108 -7.65 -0.61 12.57
N PRO A 109 -7.42 0.18 11.50
CA PRO A 109 -6.77 1.48 11.61
C PRO A 109 -7.49 2.48 12.52
N VAL A 110 -8.83 2.51 12.50
CA VAL A 110 -9.58 3.48 13.32
C VAL A 110 -9.49 3.16 14.81
N PHE A 111 -9.44 1.88 15.19
CA PHE A 111 -9.29 1.49 16.60
C PHE A 111 -7.86 1.76 17.07
N ASP A 112 -6.87 1.44 16.23
CA ASP A 112 -5.48 1.72 16.54
C ASP A 112 -5.22 3.21 16.78
N GLN A 113 -5.71 4.09 15.90
CA GLN A 113 -5.57 5.54 16.07
C GLN A 113 -6.15 6.05 17.39
N LEU A 114 -7.30 5.51 17.82
CA LEU A 114 -7.91 5.87 19.11
C LEU A 114 -7.05 5.39 20.28
N LEU A 115 -6.50 4.18 20.20
CA LEU A 115 -5.63 3.60 21.23
C LEU A 115 -4.32 4.36 21.36
N CYS A 116 -3.69 4.67 20.23
CA CYS A 116 -2.52 5.52 20.11
C CYS A 116 -2.75 6.90 20.76
N ALA A 117 -3.83 7.59 20.39
CA ALA A 117 -4.18 8.89 20.97
C ALA A 117 -4.44 8.80 22.49
N GLY A 118 -5.13 7.74 22.93
CA GLY A 118 -5.41 7.50 24.34
C GLY A 118 -4.15 7.28 25.17
N LYS A 119 -3.23 6.44 24.69
CA LYS A 119 -1.93 6.22 25.33
C LYS A 119 -1.13 7.53 25.41
N ALA A 120 -1.10 8.30 24.33
CA ALA A 120 -0.43 9.60 24.32
C ALA A 120 -1.00 10.57 25.37
N ILE A 121 -2.32 10.55 25.64
CA ILE A 121 -2.91 11.34 26.74
C ILE A 121 -2.40 10.84 28.10
N LEU A 122 -2.41 9.53 28.35
CA LEU A 122 -1.95 8.94 29.60
C LEU A 122 -0.47 9.27 29.89
N GLU A 123 0.33 9.44 28.84
CA GLU A 123 1.75 9.83 28.90
C GLU A 123 1.96 11.36 28.89
N GLY A 124 0.89 12.16 28.85
CA GLY A 124 0.96 13.63 28.86
C GLY A 124 1.43 14.25 27.54
N ARG A 125 1.36 13.50 26.43
CA ARG A 125 1.79 13.89 25.07
C ARG A 125 0.63 14.28 24.15
N ALA A 126 -0.60 14.25 24.63
CA ALA A 126 -1.78 14.65 23.87
C ALA A 126 -2.84 15.32 24.75
N LYS A 127 -3.77 16.03 24.11
CA LYS A 127 -4.93 16.63 24.80
C LYS A 127 -6.13 15.66 24.71
N PRO A 128 -7.10 15.75 25.65
CA PRO A 128 -8.33 14.94 25.61
C PRO A 128 -9.06 14.94 24.25
N ALA A 129 -8.99 16.05 23.52
CA ALA A 129 -9.59 16.19 22.19
C ALA A 129 -9.07 15.17 21.15
N ALA A 130 -7.85 14.65 21.31
CA ALA A 130 -7.30 13.65 20.41
C ALA A 130 -8.08 12.33 20.47
N VAL A 131 -8.59 11.94 21.64
CA VAL A 131 -9.46 10.76 21.74
C VAL A 131 -10.88 11.09 21.30
N THR A 132 -11.47 12.19 21.76
CA THR A 132 -12.90 12.46 21.54
C THR A 132 -13.26 12.64 20.06
N THR A 133 -12.35 13.18 19.24
CA THR A 133 -12.55 13.34 17.79
C THR A 133 -12.57 12.01 17.03
N ARG A 134 -12.02 10.94 17.59
CA ARG A 134 -11.87 9.62 16.94
C ARG A 134 -12.99 8.63 17.29
N VAL A 135 -13.71 8.85 18.41
CA VAL A 135 -14.75 7.95 18.93
C VAL A 135 -15.81 7.60 17.89
N GLU A 136 -16.34 8.58 17.17
CA GLU A 136 -17.42 8.36 16.18
C GLU A 136 -16.96 7.55 14.95
N GLY A 137 -15.67 7.63 14.59
CA GLY A 137 -15.09 6.77 13.55
C GLY A 137 -15.09 5.31 13.99
N CYS A 138 -14.63 5.05 15.22
CA CYS A 138 -14.61 3.71 15.82
C CYS A 138 -16.01 3.11 16.00
N LYS A 139 -17.01 3.92 16.43
CA LYS A 139 -18.40 3.45 16.57
C LYS A 139 -18.96 2.96 15.22
N ARG A 140 -18.75 3.74 14.15
CA ARG A 140 -19.17 3.36 12.78
C ARG A 140 -18.51 2.07 12.30
N GLU A 141 -17.21 1.90 12.55
CA GLU A 141 -16.50 0.69 12.12
C GLU A 141 -16.94 -0.55 12.91
N ARG A 142 -17.16 -0.44 14.23
CA ARG A 142 -17.77 -1.51 15.02
C ARG A 142 -19.11 -1.93 14.42
N ASP A 143 -19.98 -0.96 14.13
CA ASP A 143 -21.32 -1.23 13.61
C ASP A 143 -21.28 -1.87 12.22
N ARG A 144 -20.34 -1.44 11.37
CA ARG A 144 -20.06 -2.08 10.07
C ARG A 144 -19.64 -3.53 10.25
N LEU A 145 -18.62 -3.80 11.07
CA LEU A 145 -18.11 -5.16 11.31
C LEU A 145 -19.19 -6.08 11.88
N LYS A 146 -20.01 -5.55 12.79
CA LYS A 146 -21.14 -6.28 13.37
C LYS A 146 -22.20 -6.61 12.32
N ALA A 147 -22.56 -5.65 11.47
CA ALA A 147 -23.51 -5.87 10.37
C ALA A 147 -23.01 -6.89 9.35
N LEU A 148 -21.70 -7.00 9.14
CA LEU A 148 -21.09 -8.04 8.29
C LEU A 148 -21.08 -9.41 8.98
N PHE A 149 -20.86 -9.47 10.28
CA PHE A 149 -20.77 -10.72 11.03
C PHE A 149 -22.15 -11.36 11.30
N GLU A 150 -23.12 -10.58 11.77
CA GLU A 150 -24.40 -11.12 12.30
C GLU A 150 -25.16 -12.03 11.32
N PRO A 151 -25.34 -11.68 10.02
CA PRO A 151 -26.07 -12.52 9.07
C PRO A 151 -25.41 -13.88 8.82
N HIS A 152 -24.09 -13.97 9.00
CA HIS A 152 -23.28 -15.14 8.68
C HIS A 152 -22.74 -15.85 9.92
N SER A 153 -23.11 -15.39 11.12
CA SER A 153 -22.54 -15.88 12.39
C SER A 153 -22.59 -17.41 12.52
N GLN A 154 -23.69 -18.04 12.10
CA GLN A 154 -23.89 -19.49 12.16
C GLN A 154 -22.99 -20.30 11.22
N SER A 155 -22.36 -19.66 10.22
CA SER A 155 -21.44 -20.31 9.29
C SER A 155 -20.03 -20.49 9.86
N PHE A 156 -19.72 -19.84 10.99
CA PHE A 156 -18.41 -19.93 11.63
C PHE A 156 -18.38 -20.98 12.76
N PRO A 157 -17.21 -21.49 13.17
CA PRO A 157 -17.07 -22.32 14.37
C PRO A 157 -17.56 -21.63 15.64
N GLU A 158 -18.15 -22.36 16.58
CA GLU A 158 -18.73 -21.81 17.82
C GLU A 158 -17.73 -20.99 18.66
N GLU A 159 -16.47 -21.43 18.72
CA GLU A 159 -15.42 -20.70 19.45
C GLU A 159 -15.14 -19.32 18.82
N PHE A 160 -15.18 -19.24 17.49
CA PHE A 160 -15.02 -17.99 16.75
C PHE A 160 -16.22 -17.06 16.99
N GLN A 161 -17.44 -17.60 16.93
CA GLN A 161 -18.67 -16.84 17.22
C GLN A 161 -18.62 -16.21 18.61
N ARG A 162 -18.28 -17.00 19.64
CA ARG A 162 -18.18 -16.51 21.02
C ARG A 162 -17.11 -15.42 21.16
N SER A 163 -15.96 -15.58 20.52
CA SER A 163 -14.91 -14.56 20.51
C SER A 163 -15.40 -13.25 19.88
N MET A 164 -16.11 -13.32 18.75
CA MET A 164 -16.67 -12.12 18.12
C MET A 164 -17.70 -11.41 18.99
N GLU A 165 -18.63 -12.16 19.60
CA GLU A 165 -19.64 -11.61 20.50
C GLU A 165 -19.02 -10.94 21.74
N GLU A 166 -18.04 -11.59 22.37
CA GLU A 166 -17.25 -11.01 23.47
C GLU A 166 -16.50 -9.75 23.02
N GLY A 167 -15.91 -9.77 21.82
CA GLY A 167 -15.22 -8.62 21.22
C GLY A 167 -16.15 -7.41 21.07
N PHE A 168 -17.34 -7.60 20.49
CA PHE A 168 -18.35 -6.53 20.36
C PHE A 168 -18.88 -6.03 21.71
N SER A 169 -18.98 -6.91 22.72
CA SER A 169 -19.33 -6.52 24.09
C SER A 169 -18.26 -5.61 24.69
N TYR A 170 -16.99 -5.98 24.61
CA TYR A 170 -15.88 -5.16 25.10
C TYR A 170 -15.79 -3.80 24.41
N LEU A 171 -16.00 -3.75 23.09
CA LEU A 171 -16.05 -2.49 22.36
C LEU A 171 -17.19 -1.60 22.86
N SER A 172 -18.38 -2.17 23.11
CA SER A 172 -19.53 -1.42 23.61
C SER A 172 -19.28 -0.86 25.01
N GLU A 173 -18.76 -1.67 25.93
CA GLU A 173 -18.35 -1.22 27.27
C GLU A 173 -17.25 -0.14 27.20
N GLY A 174 -16.29 -0.30 26.28
CA GLY A 174 -15.24 0.68 26.04
C GLY A 174 -15.80 2.03 25.59
N PHE A 175 -16.78 2.04 24.69
CA PHE A 175 -17.45 3.27 24.26
C PHE A 175 -18.25 3.94 25.36
N ASP A 176 -18.95 3.20 26.23
CA ASP A 176 -19.66 3.76 27.37
C ASP A 176 -18.71 4.48 28.35
N LEU A 177 -17.51 3.90 28.56
CA LEU A 177 -16.46 4.52 29.36
C LEU A 177 -15.85 5.76 28.67
N LEU A 178 -15.69 5.75 27.34
CA LEU A 178 -15.25 6.93 26.58
C LEU A 178 -16.27 8.07 26.61
N ASP A 179 -17.57 7.75 26.56
CA ASP A 179 -18.64 8.72 26.71
C ASP A 179 -18.62 9.34 28.12
N THR A 180 -18.35 8.53 29.15
CA THR A 180 -18.14 9.00 30.54
C THR A 180 -16.90 9.89 30.64
N TYR A 181 -15.77 9.47 30.06
CA TYR A 181 -14.52 10.25 30.01
C TYR A 181 -14.72 11.61 29.34
N THR A 182 -15.51 11.67 28.28
CA THR A 182 -15.81 12.91 27.54
C THR A 182 -16.55 13.93 28.43
N GLN A 183 -17.41 13.45 29.33
CA GLN A 183 -18.15 14.29 30.27
C GLN A 183 -17.30 14.70 31.48
N THR A 184 -16.51 13.76 32.01
CA THR A 184 -15.64 13.97 33.18
C THR A 184 -14.27 13.33 32.95
N PRO A 185 -13.29 14.08 32.41
CA PRO A 185 -11.99 13.52 32.05
C PRO A 185 -11.24 13.01 33.27
N SER A 186 -10.89 11.72 33.25
CA SER A 186 -10.09 11.02 34.27
C SER A 186 -9.17 10.02 33.58
N ASN A 187 -7.90 9.99 33.99
CA ASN A 187 -6.92 9.04 33.46
C ASN A 187 -7.31 7.59 33.78
N GLU A 188 -7.93 7.34 34.93
CA GLU A 188 -8.38 5.99 35.30
C GLU A 188 -9.52 5.51 34.39
N THR A 189 -10.50 6.38 34.11
CA THR A 189 -11.60 6.06 33.19
C THR A 189 -11.09 5.85 31.77
N LEU A 190 -10.13 6.68 31.32
CA LEU A 190 -9.50 6.52 30.02
C LEU A 190 -8.75 5.18 29.92
N ASP A 191 -7.91 4.84 30.90
CA ASP A 191 -7.14 3.60 30.90
C ASP A 191 -8.04 2.35 30.86
N GLN A 192 -9.12 2.35 31.64
CA GLN A 192 -10.13 1.29 31.61
C GLN A 192 -10.81 1.20 30.23
N ALA A 193 -11.17 2.34 29.65
CA ALA A 193 -11.77 2.39 28.32
C ALA A 193 -10.82 1.83 27.25
N LEU A 194 -9.55 2.26 27.24
CA LEU A 194 -8.54 1.79 26.29
C LEU A 194 -8.25 0.30 26.44
N THR A 195 -8.22 -0.22 27.67
CA THR A 195 -8.06 -1.67 27.91
C THR A 195 -9.19 -2.48 27.28
N LYS A 196 -10.44 -2.00 27.45
CA LYS A 196 -11.64 -2.63 26.86
C LYS A 196 -11.64 -2.52 25.35
N MET A 197 -11.35 -1.33 24.83
CA MET A 197 -11.25 -1.07 23.39
C MET A 197 -10.18 -1.93 22.73
N ASN A 198 -8.98 -2.02 23.31
CA ASN A 198 -7.89 -2.82 22.77
C ASN A 198 -8.28 -4.30 22.69
N ARG A 199 -8.77 -4.86 23.81
CA ARG A 199 -9.18 -6.27 23.84
C ARG A 199 -10.31 -6.57 22.87
N GLY A 200 -11.35 -5.73 22.85
CA GLY A 200 -12.47 -5.90 21.94
C GLY A 200 -12.05 -5.80 20.47
N ALA A 201 -11.22 -4.81 20.15
CA ALA A 201 -10.71 -4.57 18.80
C ALA A 201 -9.82 -5.73 18.31
N GLN A 202 -8.92 -6.26 19.16
CA GLN A 202 -8.10 -7.44 18.82
C GLN A 202 -8.94 -8.67 18.52
N MET A 203 -10.01 -8.90 19.28
CA MET A 203 -10.90 -10.05 19.06
C MET A 203 -11.65 -9.94 17.73
N VAL A 204 -12.12 -8.74 17.36
CA VAL A 204 -12.83 -8.53 16.09
C VAL A 204 -11.92 -8.37 14.88
N ALA A 205 -10.64 -8.00 15.08
CA ALA A 205 -9.64 -7.87 14.01
C ALA A 205 -9.29 -9.22 13.37
N VAL A 206 -9.55 -10.33 14.07
CA VAL A 206 -9.39 -11.67 13.50
C VAL A 206 -10.39 -11.93 12.38
N PHE A 207 -11.52 -11.22 12.32
CA PHE A 207 -12.58 -11.47 11.34
C PHE A 207 -12.16 -11.27 9.88
N PRO A 208 -11.58 -10.13 9.45
CA PRO A 208 -11.05 -10.00 8.10
C PRO A 208 -10.03 -11.07 7.73
N THR A 209 -9.16 -11.45 8.66
CA THR A 209 -8.10 -12.44 8.43
C THR A 209 -8.66 -13.85 8.35
N THR A 210 -9.60 -14.24 9.22
CA THR A 210 -10.30 -15.53 9.14
C THR A 210 -11.17 -15.62 7.90
N VAL A 211 -11.84 -14.56 7.48
CA VAL A 211 -12.55 -14.55 6.19
C VAL A 211 -11.56 -14.74 5.03
N ARG A 212 -10.41 -14.04 5.06
CA ARG A 212 -9.35 -14.21 4.06
C ARG A 212 -8.66 -15.57 4.10
N GLU A 213 -8.49 -16.17 5.27
CA GLU A 213 -7.88 -17.48 5.46
C GLU A 213 -8.84 -18.59 5.04
N MET A 214 -10.11 -18.45 5.41
CA MET A 214 -11.17 -19.26 4.82
C MET A 214 -11.07 -19.12 3.31
N GLN A 215 -11.01 -17.92 2.73
CA GLN A 215 -10.74 -17.63 1.30
C GLN A 215 -9.37 -18.11 0.76
N ARG A 216 -8.40 -18.49 1.59
CA ARG A 216 -7.08 -19.03 1.18
C ARG A 216 -7.01 -20.55 1.28
N GLU A 217 -7.86 -21.17 2.11
CA GLU A 217 -8.14 -22.61 2.07
C GLU A 217 -8.89 -23.03 0.79
N HIS A 218 -9.21 -22.03 -0.04
CA HIS A 218 -9.74 -22.18 -1.38
C HIS A 218 -8.62 -22.72 -2.29
N ARG A 219 -8.96 -23.75 -3.07
CA ARG A 219 -8.11 -24.43 -4.05
C ARG A 219 -7.50 -23.51 -5.11
N ARG A 220 -8.17 -22.44 -5.52
CA ARG A 220 -7.82 -21.58 -6.66
C ARG A 220 -7.03 -20.34 -6.24
N HIS A 221 -5.83 -20.18 -6.78
CA HIS A 221 -4.87 -19.15 -6.37
C HIS A 221 -4.90 -17.85 -7.19
N ILE A 222 -6.04 -17.52 -7.79
CA ILE A 222 -6.22 -16.29 -8.57
C ILE A 222 -6.51 -15.11 -7.61
N PRO A 223 -5.74 -14.01 -7.64
CA PRO A 223 -5.97 -12.85 -6.79
C PRO A 223 -7.40 -12.31 -6.92
N LEU A 224 -7.97 -11.88 -5.79
CA LEU A 224 -9.30 -11.24 -5.68
C LEU A 224 -10.51 -12.12 -6.01
N ILE A 225 -10.44 -12.96 -7.04
CA ILE A 225 -11.59 -13.71 -7.56
C ILE A 225 -11.57 -15.22 -7.26
N GLY A 226 -10.46 -15.78 -6.76
CA GLY A 226 -10.32 -17.23 -6.52
C GLY A 226 -11.45 -17.84 -5.67
N SER A 227 -11.87 -17.16 -4.60
CA SER A 227 -12.95 -17.66 -3.74
C SER A 227 -14.34 -17.58 -4.38
N LEU A 228 -14.56 -16.56 -5.22
CA LEU A 228 -15.80 -16.40 -5.97
C LEU A 228 -15.92 -17.48 -7.05
N LEU A 229 -14.81 -17.82 -7.71
CA LEU A 229 -14.74 -18.89 -8.69
C LEU A 229 -15.05 -20.25 -8.04
N GLU A 230 -14.57 -20.54 -6.84
CA GLU A 230 -14.95 -21.79 -6.17
C GLU A 230 -16.41 -21.87 -5.79
N THR A 231 -16.97 -20.73 -5.37
CA THR A 231 -18.40 -20.64 -5.09
C THR A 231 -19.20 -20.92 -6.36
N LEU A 232 -18.79 -20.35 -7.50
CA LEU A 232 -19.37 -20.60 -8.81
C LEU A 232 -19.23 -22.06 -9.28
N GLU A 233 -18.15 -22.74 -8.92
CA GLU A 233 -17.93 -24.16 -9.25
C GLU A 233 -18.93 -25.08 -8.54
N VAL A 234 -19.36 -24.70 -7.33
CA VAL A 234 -20.32 -25.46 -6.51
C VAL A 234 -21.76 -25.00 -6.76
N ASP A 235 -21.99 -23.71 -6.94
CA ASP A 235 -23.31 -23.07 -7.07
C ASP A 235 -23.30 -21.97 -8.16
N PRO A 236 -23.52 -22.33 -9.44
CA PRO A 236 -23.42 -21.41 -10.56
C PRO A 236 -24.69 -20.57 -10.73
N THR A 237 -25.02 -19.74 -9.73
CA THR A 237 -26.17 -18.83 -9.80
C THR A 237 -25.86 -17.57 -10.58
N GLU A 238 -26.92 -16.94 -11.13
CA GLU A 238 -26.82 -15.62 -11.75
C GLU A 238 -26.28 -14.54 -10.79
N GLU A 239 -26.54 -14.68 -9.48
CA GLU A 239 -26.04 -13.75 -8.47
C GLU A 239 -24.51 -13.73 -8.44
N TYR A 240 -23.87 -14.89 -8.35
CA TYR A 240 -22.41 -14.99 -8.34
C TYR A 240 -21.78 -14.70 -9.70
N LEU A 241 -22.47 -15.03 -10.80
CA LEU A 241 -22.00 -14.68 -12.14
C LEU A 241 -22.01 -13.16 -12.37
N ASN A 242 -23.05 -12.46 -11.89
CA ASN A 242 -23.10 -11.01 -11.93
C ASN A 242 -22.07 -10.39 -10.99
N LEU A 243 -21.85 -10.94 -9.80
CA LEU A 243 -20.78 -10.47 -8.89
C LEU A 243 -19.39 -10.58 -9.53
N LEU A 244 -19.11 -11.69 -10.22
CA LEU A 244 -17.85 -11.87 -10.94
C LEU A 244 -17.73 -10.89 -12.11
N ARG A 245 -18.82 -10.66 -12.85
CA ARG A 245 -18.86 -9.74 -14.00
C ARG A 245 -18.68 -8.29 -13.60
N ASP A 246 -19.42 -7.85 -12.60
CA ASP A 246 -19.62 -6.44 -12.30
C ASP A 246 -18.59 -5.92 -11.28
N GLU A 247 -18.00 -6.80 -10.47
CA GLU A 247 -17.03 -6.43 -9.41
C GLU A 247 -15.71 -7.20 -9.56
N GLY A 248 -15.75 -8.54 -9.58
CA GLY A 248 -14.53 -9.36 -9.52
C GLY A 248 -13.56 -9.18 -10.69
N LEU A 249 -14.04 -9.34 -11.93
CA LEU A 249 -13.22 -9.17 -13.14
C LEU A 249 -12.71 -7.74 -13.32
N PRO A 250 -13.54 -6.68 -13.15
CA PRO A 250 -13.03 -5.32 -13.15
C PRO A 250 -11.93 -5.07 -12.13
N GLU A 251 -12.05 -5.59 -10.91
CA GLU A 251 -10.99 -5.46 -9.90
C GLU A 251 -9.72 -6.25 -10.25
N LEU A 252 -9.86 -7.47 -10.79
CA LEU A 252 -8.72 -8.25 -11.27
C LEU A 252 -8.01 -7.54 -12.42
N ARG A 253 -8.75 -7.01 -13.39
CA ARG A 253 -8.19 -6.24 -14.51
C ARG A 253 -7.51 -4.98 -14.01
N HIS A 254 -8.12 -4.26 -13.09
CA HIS A 254 -7.50 -3.08 -12.50
C HIS A 254 -6.19 -3.42 -11.79
N LEU A 255 -6.17 -4.49 -10.98
CA LEU A 255 -4.95 -5.00 -10.35
C LEU A 255 -3.90 -5.39 -11.40
N TRP A 256 -4.32 -6.05 -12.48
CA TRP A 256 -3.44 -6.46 -13.57
C TRP A 256 -2.83 -5.25 -14.27
N GLU A 257 -3.64 -4.26 -14.67
CA GLU A 257 -3.19 -3.01 -15.29
C GLU A 257 -2.30 -2.17 -14.37
N GLU A 258 -2.56 -2.16 -13.05
CA GLU A 258 -1.69 -1.52 -12.06
C GLU A 258 -0.34 -2.24 -11.90
N LYS A 259 -0.29 -3.53 -12.22
CA LYS A 259 0.87 -4.41 -12.04
C LYS A 259 1.50 -4.87 -13.36
N ASP A 260 0.99 -4.41 -14.50
CA ASP A 260 1.34 -4.86 -15.86
C ASP A 260 2.85 -4.80 -16.11
N ASP A 261 3.51 -3.84 -15.46
CA ASP A 261 4.94 -3.58 -15.57
C ASP A 261 5.76 -3.92 -14.31
N GLY A 262 5.12 -4.51 -13.29
CA GLY A 262 5.60 -4.54 -11.91
C GLY A 262 5.73 -5.93 -11.30
N TRP A 263 5.50 -6.98 -12.08
CA TRP A 263 5.79 -8.34 -11.64
C TRP A 263 7.30 -8.55 -11.66
N LEU A 264 7.87 -8.78 -10.48
CA LEU A 264 9.31 -8.98 -10.28
C LEU A 264 9.71 -10.37 -10.78
N LEU A 265 9.65 -10.59 -12.09
CA LEU A 265 9.93 -11.86 -12.75
C LEU A 265 11.29 -11.81 -13.45
N PRO A 266 11.99 -12.95 -13.58
CA PRO A 266 13.15 -13.09 -14.45
C PRO A 266 12.84 -12.53 -15.85
N PRO A 267 13.73 -11.74 -16.47
CA PRO A 267 13.54 -11.17 -17.80
C PRO A 267 13.11 -12.20 -18.85
N GLU A 268 13.70 -13.40 -18.81
CA GLU A 268 13.40 -14.48 -19.75
C GLU A 268 11.97 -15.04 -19.61
N GLU A 269 11.37 -14.92 -18.43
CA GLU A 269 10.04 -15.45 -18.13
C GLU A 269 8.95 -14.38 -18.08
N ALA A 270 9.34 -13.11 -17.91
CA ALA A 270 8.41 -12.00 -17.72
C ALA A 270 7.46 -11.82 -18.90
N GLU A 271 7.97 -11.53 -20.10
CA GLU A 271 7.15 -11.29 -21.29
C GLU A 271 6.17 -12.45 -21.62
N PRO A 272 6.61 -13.72 -21.77
CA PRO A 272 5.69 -14.80 -22.16
C PRO A 272 4.63 -15.09 -21.08
N LEU A 273 4.97 -14.95 -19.80
CA LEU A 273 4.06 -15.25 -18.70
C LEU A 273 3.02 -14.13 -18.50
N LEU A 274 3.44 -12.88 -18.65
CA LEU A 274 2.54 -11.73 -18.59
C LEU A 274 1.58 -11.72 -19.79
N GLU A 275 2.07 -12.03 -21.00
CA GLU A 275 1.20 -12.17 -22.17
C GLU A 275 0.16 -13.29 -22.00
N GLU A 276 0.56 -14.45 -21.47
CA GLU A 276 -0.35 -15.59 -21.23
C GLU A 276 -1.46 -15.22 -20.23
N VAL A 277 -1.11 -14.57 -19.11
CA VAL A 277 -2.10 -14.14 -18.12
C VAL A 277 -3.01 -13.05 -18.68
N SER A 278 -2.46 -12.07 -19.40
CA SER A 278 -3.27 -11.04 -20.06
C SER A 278 -4.27 -11.65 -21.04
N SER A 279 -3.81 -12.58 -21.90
CA SER A 279 -4.66 -13.29 -22.85
C SER A 279 -5.74 -14.10 -22.13
N ALA A 280 -5.42 -14.73 -21.00
CA ALA A 280 -6.37 -15.51 -20.23
C ALA A 280 -7.40 -14.63 -19.51
N ILE A 281 -7.05 -13.40 -19.09
CA ILE A 281 -8.01 -12.43 -18.55
C ILE A 281 -9.02 -12.03 -19.64
N ASP A 282 -8.52 -11.68 -20.83
CA ASP A 282 -9.37 -11.31 -21.99
C ASP A 282 -10.32 -12.45 -22.37
N GLU A 283 -9.80 -13.68 -22.45
CA GLU A 283 -10.62 -14.86 -22.75
C GLU A 283 -11.65 -15.16 -21.65
N LEU A 284 -11.37 -14.83 -20.39
CA LEU A 284 -12.30 -15.06 -19.28
C LEU A 284 -13.48 -14.10 -19.37
N GLU A 285 -13.21 -12.84 -19.73
CA GLU A 285 -14.23 -11.84 -20.00
C GLU A 285 -15.12 -12.23 -21.18
N ASP A 286 -14.53 -12.76 -22.25
CA ASP A 286 -15.27 -13.24 -23.42
C ASP A 286 -16.11 -14.49 -23.12
N ALA A 287 -15.63 -15.38 -22.24
CA ALA A 287 -16.33 -16.61 -21.89
C ALA A 287 -17.49 -16.40 -20.91
N LEU A 288 -17.45 -15.35 -20.08
CA LEU A 288 -18.43 -15.12 -19.01
C LEU A 288 -19.88 -14.89 -19.49
N PRO A 289 -20.16 -14.13 -20.56
CA PRO A 289 -21.53 -13.98 -21.10
C PRO A 289 -22.15 -15.30 -21.57
N ASP A 290 -21.32 -16.21 -22.07
CA ASP A 290 -21.74 -17.51 -22.62
C ASP A 290 -21.65 -18.66 -21.61
N PHE A 291 -21.43 -18.36 -20.32
CA PHE A 291 -21.23 -19.37 -19.27
C PHE A 291 -22.29 -20.49 -19.27
N HIS A 292 -23.58 -20.15 -19.40
CA HIS A 292 -24.67 -21.14 -19.42
C HIS A 292 -24.68 -22.01 -20.68
N SER A 293 -24.14 -21.51 -21.78
CA SER A 293 -24.10 -22.20 -23.07
C SER A 293 -22.82 -23.03 -23.23
N ASN A 294 -21.71 -22.59 -22.61
CA ASN A 294 -20.41 -23.24 -22.72
C ASN A 294 -19.56 -23.05 -21.44
N PRO A 295 -19.91 -23.71 -20.33
CA PRO A 295 -19.18 -23.57 -19.07
C PRO A 295 -17.75 -24.15 -19.15
N GLU A 296 -17.49 -25.08 -20.07
CA GLU A 296 -16.16 -25.69 -20.25
C GLU A 296 -15.12 -24.66 -20.71
N ALA A 297 -15.48 -23.77 -21.63
CA ALA A 297 -14.58 -22.70 -22.08
C ALA A 297 -14.24 -21.72 -20.95
N PHE A 298 -15.22 -21.40 -20.11
CA PHE A 298 -15.01 -20.56 -18.92
C PHE A 298 -14.01 -21.21 -17.96
N TRP A 299 -14.26 -22.45 -17.54
CA TRP A 299 -13.39 -23.14 -16.57
C TRP A 299 -11.99 -23.42 -17.11
N LYS A 300 -11.86 -23.73 -18.40
CA LYS A 300 -10.55 -23.88 -19.03
C LYS A 300 -9.72 -22.58 -18.94
N THR A 301 -10.37 -21.44 -19.09
CA THR A 301 -9.70 -20.14 -19.00
C THR A 301 -9.32 -19.81 -17.56
N VAL A 302 -10.19 -20.14 -16.61
CA VAL A 302 -9.88 -20.06 -15.17
C VAL A 302 -8.66 -20.90 -14.81
N ASP A 303 -8.56 -22.14 -15.31
CA ASP A 303 -7.41 -23.01 -15.04
C ASP A 303 -6.10 -22.42 -15.61
N ARG A 304 -6.15 -21.81 -16.80
CA ARG A 304 -5.00 -21.09 -17.38
C ARG A 304 -4.56 -19.91 -16.52
N LEU A 305 -5.51 -19.11 -16.03
CA LEU A 305 -5.22 -18.01 -15.11
C LEU A 305 -4.58 -18.52 -13.82
N GLU A 306 -5.11 -19.60 -13.27
CA GLU A 306 -4.59 -20.21 -12.06
C GLU A 306 -3.14 -20.69 -12.23
N ASP A 307 -2.84 -21.38 -13.34
CA ASP A 307 -1.48 -21.82 -13.67
C ASP A 307 -0.55 -20.62 -13.88
N GLY A 308 -0.97 -19.59 -14.60
CA GLY A 308 -0.19 -18.37 -14.82
C GLY A 308 0.16 -17.65 -13.52
N PHE A 309 -0.82 -17.40 -12.63
CA PHE A 309 -0.55 -16.77 -11.33
C PHE A 309 0.31 -17.63 -10.40
N LYS A 310 0.22 -18.96 -10.52
CA LYS A 310 1.04 -19.90 -9.78
C LYS A 310 2.50 -19.87 -10.25
N GLU A 311 2.73 -19.82 -11.56
CA GLU A 311 4.07 -19.65 -12.15
C GLU A 311 4.66 -18.29 -11.78
N ILE A 312 3.87 -17.21 -11.85
CA ILE A 312 4.31 -15.88 -11.43
C ILE A 312 4.84 -15.92 -9.98
N ARG A 313 4.08 -16.55 -9.07
CA ARG A 313 4.47 -16.66 -7.65
C ARG A 313 5.70 -17.55 -7.45
N ALA A 314 5.82 -18.64 -8.20
CA ALA A 314 6.94 -19.56 -8.08
C ALA A 314 8.26 -18.93 -8.55
N ASN A 315 8.19 -18.06 -9.57
CA ASN A 315 9.36 -17.50 -10.23
C ASN A 315 9.63 -16.03 -9.84
N SER A 316 8.81 -15.44 -8.97
CA SER A 316 9.04 -14.10 -8.45
C SER A 316 10.42 -13.97 -7.79
N MET A 317 11.19 -12.97 -8.22
CA MET A 317 12.51 -12.65 -7.70
C MET A 317 12.46 -12.36 -6.19
N PRO A 318 13.40 -12.90 -5.40
CA PRO A 318 13.43 -12.70 -3.95
C PRO A 318 14.12 -11.36 -3.59
N VAL A 319 13.57 -10.25 -4.08
CA VAL A 319 14.24 -8.92 -4.03
C VAL A 319 14.50 -8.43 -2.59
N GLN A 320 13.77 -8.95 -1.60
CA GLN A 320 14.01 -8.66 -0.19
C GLN A 320 15.46 -8.97 0.24
N ASN A 321 16.05 -10.04 -0.32
CA ASN A 321 17.43 -10.43 0.00
C ASN A 321 18.43 -9.32 -0.38
N VAL A 322 18.21 -8.63 -1.50
CA VAL A 322 19.08 -7.54 -1.96
C VAL A 322 18.79 -6.25 -1.20
N LEU A 323 17.52 -5.97 -0.90
CA LEU A 323 17.14 -4.79 -0.11
C LEU A 323 17.79 -4.77 1.28
N ASP A 324 17.98 -5.94 1.88
CA ASP A 324 18.64 -6.11 3.18
C ASP A 324 20.18 -6.14 3.08
N SER A 325 20.74 -6.13 1.87
CA SER A 325 22.18 -6.17 1.61
C SER A 325 22.81 -4.76 1.52
N SER A 326 24.14 -4.70 1.33
CA SER A 326 24.82 -3.43 1.03
C SER A 326 24.42 -2.80 -0.31
N LEU A 327 23.78 -3.57 -1.20
CA LEU A 327 23.25 -3.13 -2.50
C LEU A 327 21.77 -2.71 -2.43
N GLY A 328 21.21 -2.63 -1.22
CA GLY A 328 19.84 -2.20 -1.01
C GLY A 328 19.49 -0.82 -1.60
N PRO A 329 20.38 0.20 -1.56
CA PRO A 329 20.10 1.49 -2.18
C PRO A 329 19.84 1.41 -3.69
N GLU A 330 20.66 0.63 -4.41
CA GLU A 330 20.57 0.39 -5.84
C GLU A 330 19.31 -0.41 -6.19
N ALA A 331 19.04 -1.51 -5.49
CA ALA A 331 17.83 -2.30 -5.68
C ALA A 331 16.56 -1.45 -5.45
N ALA A 332 16.56 -0.61 -4.40
CA ALA A 332 15.45 0.26 -4.11
C ALA A 332 15.26 1.39 -5.15
N LEU A 333 16.32 1.80 -5.87
CA LEU A 333 16.17 2.70 -7.02
C LEU A 333 15.53 1.97 -8.20
N LEU A 334 16.02 0.78 -8.56
CA LEU A 334 15.48 0.00 -9.68
C LEU A 334 13.99 -0.33 -9.48
N LEU A 335 13.61 -0.77 -8.28
CA LEU A 335 12.21 -1.00 -7.92
C LEU A 335 11.38 0.28 -8.04
N ALA A 336 11.89 1.41 -7.53
CA ALA A 336 11.17 2.67 -7.63
C ALA A 336 11.01 3.15 -9.08
N LEU A 337 11.98 2.88 -9.96
CA LEU A 337 11.87 3.17 -11.40
C LEU A 337 10.84 2.26 -12.08
N LEU A 338 10.85 0.95 -11.79
CA LEU A 338 9.85 -0.01 -12.31
C LEU A 338 8.43 0.41 -11.94
N GLU A 339 8.23 0.85 -10.69
CA GLU A 339 6.95 1.32 -10.17
C GLU A 339 6.59 2.75 -10.60
N GLY A 340 7.48 3.47 -11.31
CA GLY A 340 7.28 4.87 -11.70
C GLY A 340 7.25 5.85 -10.52
N LYS A 341 7.87 5.47 -9.39
CA LYS A 341 7.98 6.23 -8.14
C LYS A 341 9.36 6.89 -7.95
N ALA A 342 10.25 6.75 -8.92
CA ALA A 342 11.49 7.51 -9.03
C ALA A 342 11.56 8.22 -10.39
N PRO A 343 12.07 9.47 -10.45
CA PRO A 343 12.29 10.17 -11.70
C PRO A 343 13.52 9.67 -12.45
N ASP A 344 13.50 9.79 -13.78
CA ASP A 344 14.67 9.55 -14.63
C ASP A 344 15.88 10.37 -14.18
N HIS A 345 15.64 11.61 -13.73
CA HIS A 345 16.68 12.46 -13.15
C HIS A 345 17.42 11.79 -11.99
N ALA A 346 16.72 11.02 -11.14
CA ALA A 346 17.37 10.30 -10.05
C ALA A 346 18.27 9.17 -10.57
N ALA A 347 17.86 8.48 -11.65
CA ALA A 347 18.70 7.48 -12.30
C ALA A 347 19.95 8.11 -12.93
N LYS A 348 19.82 9.27 -13.59
CA LYS A 348 20.97 10.03 -14.13
C LYS A 348 21.97 10.41 -13.03
N THR A 349 21.49 10.90 -11.89
CA THR A 349 22.34 11.21 -10.74
C THR A 349 23.02 9.96 -10.18
N ALA A 350 22.31 8.84 -10.10
CA ALA A 350 22.88 7.57 -9.65
C ALA A 350 23.99 7.08 -10.59
N VAL A 351 23.78 7.12 -11.91
CA VAL A 351 24.80 6.79 -12.92
C VAL A 351 26.05 7.64 -12.73
N GLN A 352 25.92 8.95 -12.54
CA GLN A 352 27.07 9.83 -12.28
C GLN A 352 27.84 9.44 -11.01
N ALA A 353 27.12 9.05 -9.96
CA ALA A 353 27.73 8.60 -8.70
C ALA A 353 28.41 7.23 -8.85
N MET A 354 27.80 6.28 -9.58
CA MET A 354 28.37 4.96 -9.86
C MET A 354 29.63 5.05 -10.72
N ARG A 355 29.70 6.04 -11.61
CA ARG A 355 30.91 6.32 -12.41
C ARG A 355 31.97 7.16 -11.67
N ALA A 356 31.70 7.57 -10.42
CA ALA A 356 32.61 8.43 -9.67
C ALA A 356 33.70 7.61 -8.94
N GLY A 357 34.87 7.51 -9.56
CA GLY A 357 36.06 6.90 -8.96
C GLY A 357 36.31 5.47 -9.43
N ASP A 358 37.00 4.68 -8.60
CA ASP A 358 37.30 3.27 -8.87
C ASP A 358 36.22 2.41 -8.18
N VAL A 359 35.33 1.82 -8.98
CA VAL A 359 34.18 1.03 -8.52
C VAL A 359 34.28 -0.40 -9.05
N PRO A 360 33.64 -1.39 -8.39
CA PRO A 360 33.57 -2.75 -8.91
C PRO A 360 32.96 -2.83 -10.32
N ASP A 361 33.39 -3.81 -11.12
CA ASP A 361 32.92 -4.00 -12.49
C ASP A 361 31.38 -4.09 -12.58
N PHE A 362 30.72 -4.79 -11.65
CA PHE A 362 29.26 -4.91 -11.63
C PHE A 362 28.54 -3.58 -11.37
N ILE A 363 29.16 -2.61 -10.68
CA ILE A 363 28.61 -1.26 -10.49
C ILE A 363 28.72 -0.46 -11.80
N SER A 364 29.76 -0.70 -12.59
CA SER A 364 29.88 -0.11 -13.92
C SER A 364 28.83 -0.68 -14.87
N GLU A 365 28.60 -2.00 -14.82
CA GLU A 365 27.55 -2.68 -15.58
C GLU A 365 26.14 -2.20 -15.20
N LEU A 366 25.89 -1.98 -13.90
CA LEU A 366 24.66 -1.37 -13.41
C LEU A 366 24.46 0.04 -13.96
N ALA A 367 25.52 0.85 -14.02
CA ALA A 367 25.48 2.20 -14.58
C ALA A 367 25.21 2.20 -16.08
N ASP A 368 25.84 1.27 -16.83
CA ASP A 368 25.63 1.11 -18.27
C ASP A 368 24.18 0.68 -18.56
N GLY A 369 23.63 -0.29 -17.82
CA GLY A 369 22.23 -0.70 -17.99
C GLY A 369 21.23 0.39 -17.59
N LEU A 370 21.54 1.23 -16.59
CA LEU A 370 20.71 2.38 -16.26
C LEU A 370 20.70 3.43 -17.38
N GLU A 371 21.82 3.63 -18.08
CA GLU A 371 21.87 4.49 -19.27
C GLU A 371 21.05 3.90 -20.42
N ASP A 372 21.15 2.59 -20.66
CA ASP A 372 20.35 1.88 -21.66
C ASP A 372 18.85 1.98 -21.36
N TYR A 373 18.45 1.85 -20.08
CA TYR A 373 17.08 2.11 -19.64
C TYR A 373 16.68 3.58 -19.89
N LEU A 374 17.53 4.54 -19.57
CA LEU A 374 17.23 5.95 -19.74
C LEU A 374 16.96 6.32 -21.20
N ASP A 375 17.64 5.66 -22.14
CA ASP A 375 17.49 5.84 -23.58
C ASP A 375 16.30 5.07 -24.18
N SER A 376 16.12 3.80 -23.79
CA SER A 376 15.09 2.90 -24.36
C SER A 376 13.73 3.01 -23.67
N LYS A 377 13.72 3.34 -22.37
CA LYS A 377 12.60 3.20 -21.43
C LYS A 377 12.07 1.78 -21.27
N ASP A 378 12.87 0.77 -21.64
CA ASP A 378 12.50 -0.63 -21.54
C ASP A 378 12.67 -1.15 -20.11
N LYS A 379 11.57 -1.57 -19.48
CA LYS A 379 11.56 -2.08 -18.12
C LYS A 379 12.23 -3.44 -17.98
N ILE A 380 12.37 -4.20 -19.07
CA ILE A 380 13.15 -5.45 -19.08
C ILE A 380 14.58 -5.18 -18.62
N VAL A 381 15.19 -4.08 -19.07
CA VAL A 381 16.53 -3.67 -18.64
C VAL A 381 16.61 -3.48 -17.12
N LEU A 382 15.58 -2.90 -16.49
CA LEU A 382 15.56 -2.75 -15.03
C LEU A 382 15.43 -4.10 -14.29
N LEU A 383 14.72 -5.07 -14.87
CA LEU A 383 14.63 -6.44 -14.33
C LEU A 383 15.97 -7.18 -14.47
N GLU A 384 16.67 -7.02 -15.60
CA GLU A 384 18.02 -7.55 -15.81
C GLU A 384 18.99 -6.99 -14.76
N LEU A 385 18.93 -5.68 -14.48
CA LEU A 385 19.74 -5.05 -13.44
C LEU A 385 19.39 -5.57 -12.04
N LEU A 386 18.11 -5.81 -11.73
CA LEU A 386 17.72 -6.42 -10.46
C LEU A 386 18.24 -7.85 -10.32
N GLN A 387 18.22 -8.63 -11.40
CA GLN A 387 18.81 -9.96 -11.45
C GLN A 387 20.32 -9.90 -11.22
N LEU A 388 21.02 -8.97 -11.88
CA LEU A 388 22.46 -8.75 -11.67
C LEU A 388 22.76 -8.49 -10.19
N LEU A 389 21.97 -7.65 -9.51
CA LEU A 389 22.16 -7.40 -8.08
C LEU A 389 21.89 -8.65 -7.22
N LEU A 390 20.88 -9.44 -7.57
CA LEU A 390 20.58 -10.72 -6.88
C LEU A 390 21.74 -11.72 -6.98
N GLU A 391 22.46 -11.74 -8.10
CA GLU A 391 23.61 -12.62 -8.30
C GLU A 391 24.85 -12.21 -7.46
N GLN A 392 24.87 -10.98 -6.93
CA GLN A 392 25.97 -10.47 -6.10
C GLN A 392 25.75 -10.64 -4.59
N VAL A 393 24.55 -11.05 -4.17
CA VAL A 393 24.15 -11.24 -2.75
C VAL A 393 24.18 -12.71 -2.39
#